data_AF-A0A399WTI1-F1
#
_entry.id   AF-A0A399WTI1-F1
#
_cell.length_a   1.000
_cell.length_b   1.000
_cell.length_c   1.000
_cell.angle_alpha   90.00
_cell.angle_beta   90.00
_cell.angle_gamma   90.00
#
_symmetry.space_group_name_H-M   'P 1'
#
loop_
_entity.id
_entity.type
_entity.pdbx_description
1 polymer ?
#
loop_
_entity_poly.entity_id
_entity_poly.type
_entity_poly.pdbx_seq_one_letter_code
_entity_poly.pdbx_strand_id
1 'polypeptide(L)'
;MITMLLAAMAFAPPAPIHCPVMGGTAKDSQPFVLYKGVVYGFCCGGCVGGFESTPDKFIKAYQGEGLLGFSAYDVVEMTVVDPKKAVAYSDYNKVRYYFLSKENKSKFDANAKQFAAVPENESFEAEGALVHSKLTGYRDYNGTRYYFCCEGCLPNFQKDAAAFAKEHGSAKAKVYRIELK
;
A
#
# COMPACT_ATOMS: atom_id res chain seq x y z
N MET A 1 -2.49 -5.32 25.24
CA MET A 1 -2.30 -6.15 24.03
C MET A 1 -0.97 -5.75 23.41
N ILE A 2 0.07 -6.55 23.64
CA ILE A 2 1.40 -6.30 23.06
C ILE A 2 1.31 -6.68 21.59
N THR A 3 1.17 -5.70 20.70
CA THR A 3 1.30 -5.90 19.25
C THR A 3 2.74 -6.34 18.99
N MET A 4 2.96 -7.64 18.78
CA MET A 4 4.29 -8.18 18.48
C MET A 4 4.77 -7.63 17.13
N LEU A 5 5.79 -6.77 17.16
CA LEU A 5 6.64 -6.54 16.00
C LEU A 5 7.57 -7.75 15.89
N LEU A 6 7.38 -8.57 14.85
CA LEU A 6 8.34 -9.62 14.52
C LEU A 6 9.50 -8.99 13.75
N ALA A 7 10.62 -8.77 14.43
CA ALA A 7 11.89 -8.47 13.77
C ALA A 7 12.49 -9.79 13.26
N ALA A 8 12.37 -10.07 11.97
CA ALA A 8 12.93 -11.28 11.38
C ALA A 8 14.47 -11.20 11.34
N MET A 9 15.13 -12.18 11.95
CA MET A 9 16.53 -12.52 11.68
C MET A 9 16.68 -13.02 10.24
N ALA A 10 17.80 -12.68 9.61
CA ALA A 10 18.09 -12.98 8.21
C ALA A 10 18.06 -14.49 7.91
N PHE A 11 17.53 -14.84 6.72
CA PHE A 11 17.59 -16.11 5.96
C PHE A 11 16.31 -16.94 5.77
N ALA A 12 15.15 -16.58 6.31
CA ALA A 12 13.87 -17.15 5.83
C ALA A 12 13.34 -16.37 4.61
N PRO A 13 12.83 -17.04 3.55
CA PRO A 13 12.15 -16.34 2.48
C PRO A 13 10.96 -15.55 3.06
N PRO A 14 10.64 -14.37 2.52
CA PRO A 14 9.56 -13.55 3.06
C PRO A 14 8.26 -14.35 3.08
N ALA A 15 7.57 -14.35 4.23
CA ALA A 15 6.30 -15.07 4.37
C ALA A 15 5.33 -14.71 3.22
N PRO A 16 4.57 -15.68 2.68
CA PRO A 16 3.73 -15.44 1.52
C PRO A 16 2.53 -14.56 1.86
N ILE A 17 2.03 -13.87 0.84
CA ILE A 17 0.76 -13.14 0.91
C ILE A 17 -0.39 -14.11 0.73
N HIS A 18 -1.46 -13.90 1.48
CA HIS A 18 -2.69 -14.69 1.47
C HIS A 18 -3.83 -13.86 0.90
N CYS A 19 -4.73 -14.55 0.21
CA CYS A 19 -5.96 -14.00 -0.32
C CYS A 19 -6.80 -13.40 0.82
N PRO A 20 -7.20 -12.13 0.74
CA PRO A 20 -7.99 -11.50 1.80
C PRO A 20 -9.42 -12.03 1.88
N VAL A 21 -9.86 -12.80 0.89
CA VAL A 21 -11.22 -13.35 0.83
C VAL A 21 -11.27 -14.78 1.35
N MET A 22 -10.47 -15.67 0.77
CA MET A 22 -10.52 -17.11 1.07
C MET A 22 -9.33 -17.61 1.90
N GLY A 23 -8.33 -16.77 2.16
CA GLY A 23 -7.17 -17.12 2.97
C GLY A 23 -6.15 -18.06 2.34
N GLY A 24 -6.38 -18.59 1.14
CA GLY A 24 -5.35 -19.36 0.41
C GLY A 24 -4.19 -18.48 -0.06
N THR A 25 -3.03 -19.07 -0.30
CA THR A 25 -1.83 -18.38 -0.82
C THR A 25 -2.12 -17.64 -2.12
N ALA A 26 -1.73 -16.37 -2.19
CA ALA A 26 -1.84 -15.55 -3.40
C ALA A 26 -0.96 -16.13 -4.52
N LYS A 27 -1.39 -15.98 -5.78
CA LYS A 27 -0.65 -16.45 -6.94
C LYS A 27 -0.35 -15.28 -7.87
N ASP A 28 0.88 -15.21 -8.34
CA ASP A 28 1.33 -14.16 -9.27
C ASP A 28 0.62 -14.22 -10.64
N SER A 29 -0.02 -15.35 -10.96
CA SER A 29 -0.86 -15.49 -12.16
C SER A 29 -2.24 -14.83 -12.04
N GLN A 30 -2.58 -14.30 -10.86
CA GLN A 30 -3.84 -13.58 -10.63
C GLN A 30 -3.60 -12.08 -10.59
N PRO A 31 -4.62 -11.26 -10.91
CA PRO A 31 -4.50 -9.82 -10.77
C PRO A 31 -4.12 -9.42 -9.35
N PHE A 32 -3.22 -8.45 -9.22
CA PHE A 32 -3.03 -7.73 -7.97
C PHE A 32 -3.93 -6.51 -7.95
N VAL A 33 -4.27 -6.04 -6.75
CA VAL A 33 -4.98 -4.77 -6.59
C VAL A 33 -4.25 -3.86 -5.60
N LEU A 34 -4.23 -2.57 -5.89
CA LEU A 34 -3.85 -1.53 -4.95
C LEU A 34 -5.10 -1.00 -4.27
N TYR A 35 -5.09 -0.95 -2.94
CA TYR A 35 -6.12 -0.30 -2.15
C TYR A 35 -5.47 0.35 -0.93
N LYS A 36 -5.72 1.65 -0.73
CA LYS A 36 -5.16 2.42 0.41
C LYS A 36 -3.63 2.27 0.54
N GLY A 37 -2.93 2.25 -0.60
CA GLY A 37 -1.47 2.11 -0.67
C GLY A 37 -0.93 0.69 -0.42
N VAL A 38 -1.80 -0.30 -0.19
CA VAL A 38 -1.44 -1.70 0.01
C VAL A 38 -1.79 -2.51 -1.23
N VAL A 39 -0.84 -3.33 -1.67
CA VAL A 39 -1.00 -4.31 -2.74
C VAL A 39 -1.53 -5.62 -2.15
N TYR A 40 -2.70 -6.04 -2.60
CA TYR A 40 -3.33 -7.31 -2.24
C TYR A 40 -3.24 -8.30 -3.39
N GLY A 41 -2.99 -9.57 -3.06
CA GLY A 41 -2.97 -10.69 -3.99
C GLY A 41 -4.09 -11.69 -3.73
N PHE A 42 -4.41 -12.52 -4.72
CA PHE A 42 -5.51 -13.47 -4.64
C PHE A 42 -5.06 -14.88 -5.00
N CYS A 43 -5.70 -15.89 -4.39
CA CYS A 43 -5.42 -17.30 -4.67
C CYS A 43 -6.04 -17.77 -6.00
N CYS A 44 -7.12 -17.09 -6.44
CA CYS A 44 -7.79 -17.24 -7.72
C CYS A 44 -8.59 -15.96 -8.06
N GLY A 45 -9.04 -15.83 -9.31
CA GLY A 45 -9.72 -14.62 -9.80
C GLY A 45 -11.19 -14.48 -9.37
N GLY A 46 -11.80 -15.52 -8.80
CA GLY A 46 -13.25 -15.57 -8.55
C GLY A 46 -13.77 -14.50 -7.58
N CYS A 47 -12.94 -14.03 -6.66
CA CYS A 47 -13.35 -13.07 -5.62
C CYS A 47 -12.88 -11.63 -5.89
N VAL A 48 -12.12 -11.37 -6.96
CA VAL A 48 -11.49 -10.06 -7.21
C VAL A 48 -12.54 -8.95 -7.31
N GLY A 49 -13.59 -9.14 -8.10
CA GLY A 49 -14.65 -8.13 -8.26
C GLY A 49 -15.45 -7.88 -6.97
N GLY A 50 -15.64 -8.91 -6.15
CA GLY A 50 -16.26 -8.76 -4.82
C GLY A 50 -15.37 -7.92 -3.90
N PHE A 51 -14.06 -8.21 -3.88
CA PHE A 51 -13.10 -7.41 -3.12
C PHE A 51 -13.06 -5.96 -3.58
N GLU A 52 -13.08 -5.70 -4.89
CA GLU A 52 -13.12 -4.34 -5.46
C GLU A 52 -14.31 -3.52 -4.98
N SER A 53 -15.45 -4.18 -4.79
CA SER A 53 -16.69 -3.52 -4.37
C SER A 53 -16.71 -3.22 -2.87
N THR A 54 -16.16 -4.11 -2.04
CA THR A 54 -16.21 -3.98 -0.57
C THR A 54 -14.90 -4.42 0.10
N PRO A 55 -13.76 -3.79 -0.18
CA PRO A 55 -12.45 -4.28 0.28
C PRO A 55 -12.33 -4.29 1.80
N ASP A 56 -12.79 -3.21 2.46
CA ASP A 56 -12.75 -3.08 3.92
C ASP A 56 -13.51 -4.21 4.62
N LYS A 57 -14.59 -4.75 4.02
CA LYS A 57 -15.37 -5.86 4.59
C LYS A 57 -14.52 -7.12 4.69
N PHE A 58 -13.80 -7.46 3.61
CA PHE A 58 -12.96 -8.65 3.58
C PHE A 58 -11.74 -8.49 4.49
N ILE A 59 -11.07 -7.34 4.45
CA ILE A 59 -9.90 -7.08 5.28
C ILE A 59 -10.24 -7.15 6.77
N LYS A 60 -11.36 -6.53 7.20
CA LYS A 60 -11.80 -6.56 8.61
C LYS A 60 -12.28 -7.94 9.06
N ALA A 61 -12.91 -8.69 8.17
CA ALA A 61 -13.41 -10.02 8.49
C ALA A 61 -12.32 -11.10 8.51
N TYR A 62 -11.14 -10.83 7.93
CA TYR A 62 -10.08 -11.82 7.83
C TYR A 62 -9.56 -12.28 9.20
N GLN A 63 -9.87 -13.52 9.56
CA GLN A 63 -9.40 -14.17 10.80
C GLN A 63 -8.18 -15.07 10.59
N GLY A 64 -7.69 -15.21 9.35
CA GLY A 64 -6.57 -16.09 9.05
C GLY A 64 -5.25 -15.61 9.64
N GLU A 65 -4.31 -16.55 9.75
CA GLU A 65 -2.91 -16.26 10.02
C GLU A 65 -2.20 -15.99 8.70
N GLY A 66 -1.41 -14.92 8.63
CA GLY A 66 -0.70 -14.54 7.41
C GLY A 66 -0.87 -13.07 7.02
N LEU A 67 -0.04 -12.68 6.07
CA LEU A 67 -0.05 -11.34 5.48
C LEU A 67 -1.11 -11.27 4.39
N LEU A 68 -1.85 -10.18 4.33
CA LEU A 68 -2.85 -9.93 3.29
C LEU A 68 -2.29 -9.15 2.09
N GLY A 69 -1.18 -8.46 2.29
CA GLY A 69 -0.58 -7.63 1.27
C GLY A 69 0.73 -7.02 1.71
N PHE A 70 1.24 -6.13 0.87
CA PHE A 70 2.42 -5.34 1.15
C PHE A 70 2.21 -3.88 0.74
N SER A 71 2.88 -2.95 1.43
CA SER A 71 2.87 -1.54 1.05
C SER A 71 3.56 -1.37 -0.30
N ALA A 72 2.94 -0.61 -1.19
CA ALA A 72 3.54 -0.20 -2.46
C ALA A 72 4.61 0.91 -2.28
N TYR A 73 4.76 1.43 -1.06
CA TYR A 73 5.58 2.58 -0.73
C TYR A 73 6.45 2.34 0.51
N ASP A 74 7.60 3.00 0.54
CA ASP A 74 8.29 3.31 1.79
C ASP A 74 7.44 4.38 2.45
N VAL A 75 6.71 4.01 3.49
CA VAL A 75 5.75 4.90 4.15
C VAL A 75 6.41 6.02 4.97
N VAL A 76 7.74 5.95 5.18
CA VAL A 76 8.50 7.00 5.85
C VAL A 76 8.92 8.07 4.85
N GLU A 77 9.37 7.67 3.66
CA GLU A 77 9.74 8.58 2.57
C GLU A 77 8.58 8.96 1.65
N MET A 78 7.46 8.22 1.75
CA MET A 78 6.27 8.33 0.90
C MET A 78 6.59 8.19 -0.60
N THR A 79 7.54 7.30 -0.91
CA THR A 79 8.01 7.00 -2.28
C THR A 79 7.75 5.55 -2.63
N VAL A 80 7.59 5.23 -3.91
CA VAL A 80 7.33 3.86 -4.36
C VAL A 80 8.52 2.94 -4.04
N VAL A 81 8.23 1.70 -3.64
CA VAL A 81 9.24 0.67 -3.40
C VAL A 81 8.97 -0.55 -4.24
N ASP A 82 9.97 -0.96 -5.02
CA ASP A 82 10.05 -2.30 -5.59
C ASP A 82 10.47 -3.27 -4.48
N PRO A 83 9.63 -4.25 -4.10
CA PRO A 83 9.97 -5.23 -3.08
C PRO A 83 11.30 -5.96 -3.31
N LYS A 84 11.71 -6.16 -4.57
CA LYS A 84 12.98 -6.82 -4.92
C LYS A 84 14.20 -5.94 -4.63
N LYS A 85 14.00 -4.63 -4.52
CA LYS A 85 15.04 -3.62 -4.24
C LYS A 85 14.98 -3.08 -2.81
N ALA A 86 14.02 -3.53 -2.01
CA ALA A 86 13.89 -3.11 -0.62
C ALA A 86 15.13 -3.52 0.18
N VAL A 87 15.64 -2.60 1.00
CA VAL A 87 16.78 -2.84 1.89
C VAL A 87 16.36 -3.60 3.14
N ALA A 88 15.15 -3.34 3.62
CA ALA A 88 14.59 -4.01 4.79
C ALA A 88 13.06 -4.01 4.75
N TYR A 89 12.42 -4.78 5.61
CA TYR A 89 10.97 -4.79 5.77
C TYR A 89 10.55 -5.01 7.22
N SER A 90 9.34 -4.58 7.56
CA SER A 90 8.65 -4.92 8.81
C SER A 90 7.20 -5.31 8.53
N ASP A 91 6.70 -6.30 9.25
CA ASP A 91 5.31 -6.74 9.13
C ASP A 91 4.49 -6.08 10.25
N TYR A 92 3.42 -5.38 9.89
CA TYR A 92 2.53 -4.71 10.84
C TYR A 92 1.09 -4.83 10.37
N ASN A 93 0.20 -5.25 11.28
CA ASN A 93 -1.24 -5.36 11.02
C ASN A 93 -1.59 -6.14 9.74
N LYS A 94 -0.90 -7.29 9.54
CA LYS A 94 -1.02 -8.19 8.37
C LYS A 94 -0.59 -7.59 7.03
N VAL A 95 0.16 -6.48 7.05
CA VAL A 95 0.76 -5.88 5.86
C VAL A 95 2.28 -5.88 6.01
N ARG A 96 3.00 -6.23 4.96
CA ARG A 96 4.45 -6.06 4.90
C ARG A 96 4.81 -4.66 4.40
N TYR A 97 5.59 -3.93 5.16
CA TYR A 97 6.11 -2.62 4.78
C TYR A 97 7.56 -2.76 4.36
N TYR A 98 7.87 -2.33 3.14
CA TYR A 98 9.22 -2.34 2.57
C TYR A 98 9.87 -0.97 2.74
N PHE A 99 11.17 -0.96 2.98
CA PHE A 99 11.93 0.26 3.23
C PHE A 99 13.17 0.35 2.34
N LEU A 100 13.44 1.54 1.82
CA LEU A 100 14.63 1.85 1.02
C LEU A 100 15.88 2.03 1.88
N SER A 101 15.73 2.15 3.19
CA SER A 101 16.85 2.22 4.12
C SER A 101 16.54 1.51 5.44
N LYS A 102 17.60 1.09 6.15
CA LYS A 102 17.48 0.55 7.52
C LYS A 102 16.99 1.64 8.49
N GLU A 103 17.29 2.91 8.22
CA GLU A 103 16.84 4.04 9.02
C GLU A 103 15.32 4.22 8.94
N ASN A 104 14.73 4.13 7.73
CA ASN A 104 13.28 4.21 7.56
C ASN A 104 12.58 3.06 8.25
N LYS A 105 13.11 1.84 8.13
CA LYS A 105 12.61 0.71 8.91
C LYS A 105 12.63 1.01 10.42
N SER A 106 13.73 1.54 10.94
CA SER A 106 13.84 1.89 12.36
C SER A 106 12.79 2.92 12.80
N LYS A 107 12.61 3.98 11.99
CA LYS A 107 11.56 5.00 12.22
C LYS A 107 10.16 4.39 12.22
N PHE A 108 9.89 3.50 11.26
CA PHE A 108 8.62 2.78 11.20
C PHE A 108 8.42 1.89 12.42
N ASP A 109 9.42 1.10 12.80
CA ASP A 109 9.30 0.18 13.95
C ASP A 109 9.00 0.93 15.25
N ALA A 110 9.56 2.12 15.42
CA ALA A 110 9.28 2.98 16.57
C ALA A 110 7.84 3.51 16.59
N ASN A 111 7.21 3.73 15.43
CA ASN A 111 5.91 4.41 15.31
C ASN A 111 5.00 3.83 14.22
N ALA A 112 4.89 2.50 14.13
CA ALA A 112 4.26 1.82 13.00
C ALA A 112 2.82 2.27 12.77
N LYS A 113 2.05 2.50 13.85
CA LYS A 113 0.67 3.00 13.77
C LYS A 113 0.55 4.36 13.06
N GLN A 114 1.52 5.25 13.27
CA GLN A 114 1.53 6.58 12.65
C GLN A 114 1.82 6.46 11.15
N PHE A 115 2.86 5.72 10.77
CA PHE A 115 3.25 5.56 9.37
C PHE A 115 2.30 4.68 8.56
N ALA A 116 1.62 3.72 9.21
CA ALA A 116 0.59 2.88 8.60
C ALA A 116 -0.78 3.57 8.51
N ALA A 117 -0.94 4.79 9.04
CA ALA A 117 -2.19 5.52 8.90
C ALA A 117 -2.43 5.87 7.44
N VAL A 118 -3.67 5.66 6.98
CA VAL A 118 -4.08 5.99 5.60
C VAL A 118 -5.30 6.89 5.67
N PRO A 119 -5.30 8.02 4.95
CA PRO A 119 -6.49 8.87 4.84
C PRO A 119 -7.68 8.13 4.21
N GLU A 120 -8.91 8.58 4.51
CA GLU A 120 -10.12 7.98 3.92
C GLU A 120 -10.27 8.33 2.43
N ASN A 121 -9.81 9.52 2.06
CA ASN A 121 -9.87 10.02 0.71
C ASN A 121 -8.53 9.92 0.00
N GLU A 122 -8.59 9.87 -1.31
CA GLU A 122 -7.45 9.97 -2.19
C GLU A 122 -7.77 10.84 -3.41
N SER A 123 -6.70 11.35 -4.02
CA SER A 123 -6.72 12.00 -5.32
C SER A 123 -5.77 11.24 -6.23
N PHE A 124 -6.31 10.82 -7.37
CA PHE A 124 -5.60 10.06 -8.38
C PHE A 124 -5.95 10.64 -9.76
N GLU A 125 -5.00 11.32 -10.38
CA GLU A 125 -5.21 11.99 -11.68
C GLU A 125 -5.21 11.05 -12.89
N ALA A 126 -4.79 9.79 -12.73
CA ALA A 126 -4.88 8.82 -13.81
C ALA A 126 -6.27 8.16 -13.84
N GLU A 127 -7.11 8.56 -14.78
CA GLU A 127 -8.24 7.73 -15.20
C GLU A 127 -7.71 6.43 -15.83
N GLY A 128 -8.23 5.28 -15.39
CA GLY A 128 -7.84 3.96 -15.87
C GLY A 128 -6.94 3.18 -14.91
N ALA A 129 -6.84 1.86 -15.13
CA ALA A 129 -6.12 0.94 -14.26
C ALA A 129 -4.74 1.49 -13.86
N LEU A 130 -4.40 1.34 -12.58
CA LEU A 130 -3.11 1.76 -12.09
C LEU A 130 -2.04 0.88 -12.69
N VAL A 131 -1.28 1.45 -13.63
CA VAL A 131 0.07 0.96 -13.84
C VAL A 131 0.89 1.55 -12.69
N HIS A 132 1.00 0.81 -11.59
CA HIS A 132 1.85 1.15 -10.44
C HIS A 132 3.25 1.62 -10.90
N SER A 133 3.73 1.14 -12.05
CA SER A 133 5.00 1.53 -12.67
C SER A 133 5.16 3.03 -13.01
N LYS A 134 4.11 3.86 -12.97
CA LYS A 134 4.23 5.31 -13.21
C LYS A 134 4.21 6.14 -11.93
N LEU A 135 3.87 5.55 -10.79
CA LEU A 135 3.83 6.27 -9.54
C LEU A 135 5.25 6.49 -9.00
N THR A 136 5.50 7.70 -8.50
CA THR A 136 6.77 8.05 -7.86
C THR A 136 6.61 8.15 -6.34
N GLY A 137 5.43 8.53 -5.85
CA GLY A 137 5.15 8.63 -4.44
C GLY A 137 3.79 9.23 -4.13
N TYR A 138 3.60 9.65 -2.89
CA TYR A 138 2.39 10.33 -2.44
C TYR A 138 2.68 11.39 -1.37
N ARG A 139 1.70 12.26 -1.09
CA ARG A 139 1.67 13.11 0.11
C ARG A 139 0.25 13.14 0.66
N ASP A 140 0.15 13.21 1.97
CA ASP A 140 -1.15 13.33 2.64
C ASP A 140 -1.39 14.80 3.03
N TYR A 141 -2.57 15.31 2.71
CA TYR A 141 -3.00 16.65 3.09
C TYR A 141 -4.50 16.67 3.35
N ASN A 142 -4.89 17.22 4.50
CA ASN A 142 -6.28 17.41 4.92
C ASN A 142 -7.18 16.16 4.71
N GLY A 143 -6.73 15.01 5.22
CA GLY A 143 -7.50 13.76 5.11
C GLY A 143 -7.58 13.16 3.71
N THR A 144 -6.75 13.63 2.78
CA THR A 144 -6.65 13.09 1.41
C THR A 144 -5.21 12.69 1.09
N ARG A 145 -5.03 11.50 0.50
CA ARG A 145 -3.77 11.07 -0.09
C ARG A 145 -3.68 11.46 -1.56
N TYR A 146 -2.69 12.28 -1.91
CA TYR A 146 -2.41 12.68 -3.29
C TYR A 146 -1.27 11.83 -3.84
N TYR A 147 -1.53 11.08 -4.89
CA TYR A 147 -0.51 10.26 -5.55
C TYR A 147 0.08 11.00 -6.74
N PHE A 148 1.38 10.84 -6.95
CA PHE A 148 2.10 11.54 -8.01
C PHE A 148 2.64 10.57 -9.04
N CYS A 149 2.30 10.81 -10.31
CA CYS A 149 2.75 10.02 -11.46
C CYS A 149 3.77 10.75 -12.34
N CYS A 150 4.11 12.01 -11.99
CA CYS A 150 4.91 12.90 -12.81
C CYS A 150 5.91 13.69 -11.96
N GLU A 151 7.08 14.01 -12.53
CA GLU A 151 8.12 14.81 -11.85
C GLU A 151 7.64 16.23 -11.47
N GLY A 152 6.67 16.78 -12.20
CA GLY A 152 6.15 18.14 -11.94
C GLY A 152 5.07 18.22 -10.84
N CYS A 153 4.39 17.11 -10.54
CA CYS A 153 3.21 17.09 -9.68
C CYS A 153 3.59 17.28 -8.20
N LEU A 154 4.65 16.59 -7.76
CA LEU A 154 5.15 16.71 -6.38
C LEU A 154 5.68 18.12 -6.06
N PRO A 155 6.53 18.76 -6.89
CA PRO A 155 6.96 20.14 -6.66
C PRO A 155 5.79 21.13 -6.57
N ASN A 156 4.77 20.99 -7.43
CA ASN A 156 3.59 21.85 -7.39
C ASN A 156 2.82 21.69 -6.07
N PHE A 157 2.62 20.45 -5.62
CA PHE A 157 2.00 20.16 -4.33
C PHE A 157 2.82 20.74 -3.16
N GLN A 158 4.15 20.60 -3.19
CA GLN A 158 5.03 21.12 -2.13
C GLN A 158 5.03 22.65 -2.06
N LYS A 159 4.85 23.32 -3.20
CA LYS A 159 4.76 24.78 -3.27
C LYS A 159 3.48 25.29 -2.63
N ASP A 160 2.33 24.67 -2.91
CA ASP A 160 1.04 25.04 -2.34
C ASP A 160 0.06 23.86 -2.36
N ALA A 161 0.03 23.10 -1.25
CA ALA A 161 -0.85 21.95 -1.12
C ALA A 161 -2.34 22.33 -1.10
N ALA A 162 -2.68 23.54 -0.64
CA ALA A 162 -4.06 24.00 -0.56
C ALA A 162 -4.61 24.34 -1.96
N ALA A 163 -3.81 25.06 -2.77
CA ALA A 163 -4.14 25.33 -4.16
C ALA A 163 -4.20 24.02 -4.97
N PHE A 164 -3.21 23.14 -4.79
CA PHE A 164 -3.20 21.83 -5.45
C PHE A 164 -4.46 21.01 -5.11
N ALA A 165 -4.80 20.91 -3.82
CA ALA A 165 -6.00 20.19 -3.37
C ALA A 165 -7.29 20.73 -3.97
N LYS A 166 -7.39 22.05 -4.18
CA LYS A 166 -8.54 22.70 -4.80
C LYS A 166 -8.68 22.33 -6.28
N GLU A 167 -7.57 22.16 -6.98
CA GLU A 167 -7.54 21.83 -8.41
C GLU A 167 -7.73 20.33 -8.66
N HIS A 168 -7.26 19.46 -7.75
CA HIS A 168 -7.13 18.03 -8.00
C HIS A 168 -8.18 17.14 -7.31
N GLY A 169 -9.17 17.73 -6.64
CA GLY A 169 -10.31 17.01 -6.05
C GLY A 169 -9.93 15.90 -5.07
N SER A 170 -10.93 15.27 -4.46
CA SER A 170 -10.72 14.09 -3.64
C SER A 170 -11.95 13.21 -3.64
N ALA A 171 -11.75 11.91 -3.54
CA ALA A 171 -12.81 10.92 -3.46
C ALA A 171 -12.43 9.84 -2.45
N LYS A 172 -13.42 9.07 -1.98
CA LYS A 172 -13.13 7.90 -1.14
C LYS A 172 -12.19 6.96 -1.86
N ALA A 173 -11.25 6.38 -1.10
CA ALA A 173 -10.31 5.42 -1.64
C ALA A 173 -11.02 4.27 -2.35
N LYS A 174 -10.57 3.94 -3.56
CA LYS A 174 -11.12 2.85 -4.37
C LYS A 174 -10.05 1.80 -4.63
N VAL A 175 -10.49 0.63 -5.10
CA VAL A 175 -9.59 -0.45 -5.49
C VAL A 175 -9.17 -0.25 -6.93
N TYR A 176 -7.88 -0.43 -7.20
CA TYR A 176 -7.32 -0.37 -8.54
C TYR A 176 -6.64 -1.68 -8.88
N ARG A 177 -6.94 -2.27 -10.04
CA ARG A 177 -6.13 -3.38 -10.56
C ARG A 177 -4.75 -2.85 -10.96
N ILE A 178 -3.73 -3.61 -10.58
CA ILE A 178 -2.33 -3.31 -10.92
C ILE A 178 -1.63 -4.51 -11.54
N GLU A 179 -0.63 -4.22 -12.35
CA GLU A 179 0.37 -5.18 -12.80
C GLU A 179 1.66 -4.92 -12.04
N LEU A 180 2.21 -5.96 -11.41
CA LEU A 180 3.56 -5.94 -10.85
C LEU A 180 4.53 -6.31 -11.99
N LYS A 181 5.42 -5.40 -12.37
CA LYS A 181 6.48 -5.66 -13.36
C LYS A 181 7.76 -6.10 -12.65
#